data_AF-A0A3A8N7F8-F1
#
_entry.id   AF-A0A3A8N7F8-F1
#
_cell.length_a   1.000
_cell.length_b   1.000
_cell.length_c   1.000
_cell.angle_alpha   90.00
_cell.angle_beta   90.00
_cell.angle_gamma   90.00
#
_symmetry.space_group_name_H-M   'P 1'
#
loop_
_entity.id
_entity.type
_entity.pdbx_description
1 polymer ?
#
loop_
_entity_poly.entity_id
_entity_poly.type
_entity_poly.pdbx_seq_one_letter_code
_entity_poly.pdbx_strand_id
1 'polypeptide(L)'
;MLLLAVLLGGPAVLAAEARPAQQAPPPADIPMPPAEEPPPPLEPTVSEVPFMDTVPESPAVPPRKLRPFIPHGEPDTDAPLSRGTRAAHGALTLLPLGTAWAATRVGGDPRLGATAAEAAAGTLLASVTGRFLFVHPSYPQGRWLDLEVGAFSAAFVVTPPFAALGTWGMGEVAFGGSEQRGDAYLGALGGAAAGMLVGLAAHAALRRLAGTSERWEFVRRYLAYTCIGTGATLGYQWSRTPRQ
;
A
#
# COMPACT_ATOMS: atom_id res chain seq x y z
N MET A 1 -27.43 4.47 -25.50
CA MET A 1 -27.54 5.62 -24.59
C MET A 1 -28.52 5.30 -23.46
N LEU A 2 -28.11 4.42 -22.54
CA LEU A 2 -28.72 4.17 -21.22
C LEU A 2 -27.95 3.01 -20.58
N LEU A 3 -26.85 3.32 -19.89
CA LEU A 3 -26.17 2.48 -18.88
C LEU A 3 -24.88 3.19 -18.45
N LEU A 4 -25.01 4.32 -17.76
CA LEU A 4 -23.86 5.07 -17.23
C LEU A 4 -24.29 5.93 -16.01
N ALA A 5 -24.94 5.31 -15.02
CA ALA A 5 -25.48 6.03 -13.86
C ALA A 5 -25.44 5.28 -12.51
N VAL A 6 -24.60 4.25 -12.32
CA VAL A 6 -24.60 3.45 -11.06
C VAL A 6 -23.25 3.42 -10.32
N LEU A 7 -22.25 4.23 -10.70
CA LEU A 7 -20.91 4.13 -10.09
C LEU A 7 -20.30 5.46 -9.61
N LEU A 8 -21.14 6.41 -9.19
CA LEU A 8 -20.72 7.65 -8.51
C LEU A 8 -21.44 7.79 -7.16
N GLY A 9 -21.06 6.93 -6.21
CA GLY A 9 -21.33 7.12 -4.78
C GLY A 9 -20.14 7.80 -4.12
N GLY A 10 -20.03 9.13 -4.25
CA GLY A 10 -19.09 9.94 -3.48
C GLY A 10 -19.79 10.57 -2.28
N PRO A 11 -19.20 10.59 -1.06
CA PRO A 11 -19.78 11.32 0.04
C PRO A 11 -19.49 12.82 -0.15
N ALA A 12 -20.55 13.57 -0.43
CA ALA A 12 -20.54 15.02 -0.28
C ALA A 12 -20.46 15.34 1.22
N VAL A 13 -19.27 15.71 1.69
CA VAL A 13 -19.10 16.38 2.99
C VAL A 13 -19.57 17.82 2.79
N LEU A 14 -20.85 18.06 3.09
CA LEU A 14 -21.37 19.41 3.26
C LEU A 14 -20.88 19.95 4.60
N ALA A 15 -20.12 21.03 4.53
CA ALA A 15 -19.85 21.90 5.66
C ALA A 15 -21.18 22.42 6.23
N ALA A 16 -21.47 22.09 7.49
CA ALA A 16 -22.51 22.75 8.27
C ALA A 16 -21.84 23.41 9.47
N GLU A 17 -21.80 24.74 9.40
CA GLU A 17 -21.40 25.67 10.45
C GLU A 17 -22.15 25.41 11.76
N ALA A 18 -21.43 25.62 12.86
CA ALA A 18 -21.90 25.48 14.23
C ALA A 18 -23.13 26.35 14.52
N ARG A 19 -24.10 25.78 15.23
CA ARG A 19 -25.04 26.51 16.08
C ARG A 19 -24.93 25.98 17.51
N PRO A 20 -24.91 26.85 18.54
CA PRO A 20 -24.79 26.42 19.93
C PRO A 20 -26.01 25.60 20.35
N ALA A 21 -25.78 24.60 21.21
CA ALA A 21 -26.83 23.77 21.78
C ALA A 21 -27.84 24.64 22.54
N GLN A 22 -29.09 24.60 22.08
CA GLN A 22 -30.20 25.28 22.70
C GLN A 22 -30.53 24.56 24.02
N GLN A 23 -30.30 25.25 25.13
CA GLN A 23 -30.48 24.78 26.49
C GLN A 23 -31.97 24.57 26.76
N ALA A 24 -32.41 23.32 26.88
CA ALA A 24 -33.78 23.00 27.28
C ALA A 24 -33.98 23.34 28.77
N PRO A 25 -35.15 23.85 29.18
CA PRO A 25 -35.43 24.11 30.59
C PRO A 25 -35.56 22.79 31.36
N PRO A 26 -35.20 22.75 32.66
CA PRO A 26 -35.30 21.53 33.44
C PRO A 26 -36.78 21.20 33.71
N PRO A 27 -37.20 19.91 33.61
CA PRO A 27 -38.48 19.51 34.15
C PRO A 27 -38.44 19.53 35.68
N ALA A 28 -39.50 20.09 36.27
CA ALA A 28 -39.73 20.25 37.69
C ALA A 28 -39.93 18.90 38.42
N ASP A 29 -39.47 18.88 39.67
CA ASP A 29 -39.91 18.09 40.82
C ASP A 29 -40.29 16.62 40.60
N ILE A 30 -39.29 15.75 40.68
CA ILE A 30 -39.48 14.35 41.05
C ILE A 30 -39.15 14.22 42.55
N PRO A 31 -40.07 13.79 43.43
CA PRO A 31 -39.75 13.55 44.83
C PRO A 31 -38.71 12.44 44.95
N MET A 32 -37.57 12.75 45.57
CA MET A 32 -36.55 11.74 45.90
C MET A 32 -37.08 10.78 46.98
N PRO A 33 -36.86 9.44 46.85
CA PRO A 33 -37.03 8.52 47.97
C PRO A 33 -35.97 8.80 49.06
N PRO A 34 -36.26 8.49 50.34
CA PRO A 34 -35.38 8.83 51.46
C PRO A 34 -34.02 8.12 51.33
N ALA A 35 -32.96 8.83 51.74
CA ALA A 35 -31.60 8.34 51.71
C ALA A 35 -31.46 7.05 52.54
N GLU A 36 -30.96 6.00 51.91
CA GLU A 36 -30.57 4.75 52.56
C GLU A 36 -29.38 5.05 53.49
N GLU A 37 -29.52 4.69 54.75
CA GLU A 37 -28.52 4.88 55.80
C GLU A 37 -27.29 3.97 55.52
N PRO A 38 -26.04 4.48 55.63
CA PRO A 38 -24.88 3.66 55.33
C PRO A 38 -24.72 2.53 56.36
N PRO A 39 -24.30 1.31 55.96
CA PRO A 39 -24.12 0.21 56.90
C PRO A 39 -23.00 0.56 57.91
N PRO A 40 -23.12 0.09 59.17
CA PRO A 40 -22.16 0.43 60.22
C PRO A 40 -20.77 -0.11 59.88
N PRO A 41 -19.69 0.58 60.33
CA PRO A 41 -18.33 0.15 60.08
C PRO A 41 -18.06 -1.20 60.76
N LEU A 42 -17.48 -2.14 60.01
CA LEU A 42 -17.02 -3.42 60.53
C LEU A 42 -15.91 -3.19 61.56
N GLU A 43 -16.13 -3.58 62.81
CA GLU A 43 -15.07 -3.63 63.82
C GLU A 43 -14.04 -4.69 63.42
N PRO A 44 -12.72 -4.41 63.52
CA PRO A 44 -11.70 -5.40 63.27
C PRO A 44 -11.63 -6.36 64.47
N THR A 45 -12.28 -7.52 64.36
CA THR A 45 -12.06 -8.62 65.30
C THR A 45 -10.64 -9.15 65.09
N VAL A 46 -9.70 -8.64 65.87
CA VAL A 46 -8.37 -9.24 66.03
C VAL A 46 -8.56 -10.61 66.67
N SER A 47 -8.41 -11.66 65.86
CA SER A 47 -8.28 -13.03 66.35
C SER A 47 -6.82 -13.43 66.18
N GLU A 48 -6.05 -13.29 67.25
CA GLU A 48 -4.70 -13.85 67.37
C GLU A 48 -4.81 -15.37 67.38
N VAL A 49 -4.48 -16.00 66.26
CA VAL A 49 -4.17 -17.43 66.20
C VAL A 49 -2.71 -17.53 65.73
N PRO A 50 -1.81 -18.19 66.48
CA PRO A 50 -0.42 -18.31 66.08
C PRO A 50 -0.36 -19.24 64.88
N PHE A 51 -0.21 -18.68 63.67
CA PHE A 51 0.10 -19.46 62.49
C PHE A 51 1.54 -19.96 62.61
N MET A 52 1.66 -21.19 63.10
CA MET A 52 2.86 -22.00 62.97
C MET A 52 3.26 -22.12 61.50
N ASP A 53 4.55 -21.94 61.26
CA ASP A 53 5.26 -22.13 59.99
C ASP A 53 4.92 -23.46 59.32
N THR A 54 4.17 -23.42 58.23
CA THR A 54 4.40 -24.27 57.06
C THR A 54 3.86 -23.52 55.84
N VAL A 55 4.72 -22.76 55.15
CA VAL A 55 4.46 -22.37 53.76
C VAL A 55 4.48 -23.66 52.95
N PRO A 56 3.38 -24.14 52.36
CA PRO A 56 3.51 -25.19 51.35
C PRO A 56 4.27 -24.54 50.19
N GLU A 57 5.45 -25.07 49.89
CA GLU A 57 6.28 -24.63 48.78
C GLU A 57 5.39 -24.63 47.52
N SER A 58 5.05 -23.43 47.04
CA SER A 58 4.13 -23.27 45.92
C SER A 58 4.71 -24.07 44.75
N PRO A 59 3.97 -25.03 44.15
CA PRO A 59 4.55 -25.89 43.13
C PRO A 59 5.14 -25.00 42.03
N ALA A 60 6.44 -25.16 41.78
CA ALA A 60 7.16 -24.37 40.81
C ALA A 60 6.48 -24.55 39.45
N VAL A 61 5.65 -23.58 39.06
CA VAL A 61 5.03 -23.54 37.74
C VAL A 61 6.21 -23.43 36.78
N PRO A 62 6.46 -24.43 35.91
CA PRO A 62 7.55 -24.32 34.94
C PRO A 62 7.32 -23.03 34.16
N PRO A 63 8.38 -22.24 33.88
CA PRO A 63 8.23 -20.97 33.19
C PRO A 63 7.54 -21.25 31.86
N ARG A 64 6.24 -20.95 31.81
CA ARG A 64 5.44 -21.09 30.61
C ARG A 64 6.06 -20.08 29.66
N LYS A 65 6.74 -20.54 28.59
CA LYS A 65 7.16 -19.65 27.52
C LYS A 65 5.91 -18.92 27.05
N LEU A 66 5.74 -17.68 27.51
CA LEU A 66 4.68 -16.81 27.05
C LEU A 66 4.93 -16.70 25.56
N ARG A 67 4.04 -17.29 24.75
CA ARG A 67 4.03 -16.95 23.33
C ARG A 67 3.90 -15.43 23.29
N PRO A 68 4.72 -14.73 22.47
CA PRO A 68 4.58 -13.30 22.29
C PRO A 68 3.10 -12.99 22.12
N PHE A 69 2.57 -12.09 22.95
CA PHE A 69 1.23 -11.58 22.76
C PHE A 69 1.25 -10.88 21.40
N ILE A 70 0.68 -11.54 20.39
CA ILE A 70 0.46 -10.94 19.09
C ILE A 70 -0.82 -10.12 19.27
N PRO A 71 -0.75 -8.78 19.37
CA PRO A 71 -1.95 -7.97 19.36
C PRO A 71 -2.71 -8.30 18.07
N HIS A 72 -3.98 -8.65 18.24
CA HIS A 72 -4.94 -9.09 17.23
C HIS A 72 -4.51 -9.02 15.74
N GLY A 73 -4.29 -10.18 15.13
CA GLY A 73 -4.54 -10.36 13.69
C GLY A 73 -3.43 -9.95 12.72
N GLU A 74 -2.18 -9.74 13.17
CA GLU A 74 -1.08 -9.62 12.22
C GLU A 74 -0.80 -11.01 11.58
N PRO A 75 -0.97 -11.17 10.26
CA PRO A 75 -0.77 -12.45 9.60
C PRO A 75 0.67 -12.90 9.81
N ASP A 76 0.85 -14.16 10.23
CA ASP A 76 2.16 -14.79 10.38
C ASP A 76 2.99 -14.58 9.11
N THR A 77 3.98 -13.70 9.21
CA THR A 77 4.80 -13.28 8.07
C THR A 77 5.76 -14.37 7.60
N ASP A 78 5.97 -15.39 8.43
CA ASP A 78 6.84 -16.54 8.17
C ASP A 78 6.06 -17.75 7.65
N ALA A 79 4.72 -17.71 7.68
CA ALA A 79 3.89 -18.77 7.14
C ALA A 79 4.10 -18.93 5.62
N PRO A 80 4.15 -20.18 5.11
CA PRO A 80 4.29 -20.42 3.69
C PRO A 80 3.08 -19.89 2.91
N LEU A 81 3.35 -19.19 1.80
CA LEU A 81 2.29 -18.67 0.93
C LEU A 81 1.38 -19.79 0.40
N SER A 82 0.07 -19.50 0.39
CA SER A 82 -0.91 -20.37 -0.26
C SER A 82 -0.57 -20.59 -1.74
N ARG A 83 -1.01 -21.72 -2.31
CA ARG A 83 -0.82 -22.00 -3.75
C ARG A 83 -1.44 -20.89 -4.62
N GLY A 84 -2.61 -20.37 -4.22
CA GLY A 84 -3.27 -19.26 -4.90
C GLY A 84 -2.45 -17.96 -4.86
N THR A 85 -1.89 -17.62 -3.69
CA THR A 85 -1.03 -16.42 -3.57
C THR A 85 0.23 -16.56 -4.42
N ARG A 86 0.84 -17.75 -4.47
CA ARG A 86 2.00 -18.01 -5.36
C ARG A 86 1.62 -17.90 -6.83
N ALA A 87 0.47 -18.45 -7.23
CA ALA A 87 -0.02 -18.31 -8.60
C ALA A 87 -0.28 -16.85 -8.97
N ALA A 88 -0.84 -16.05 -8.05
CA ALA A 88 -1.06 -14.62 -8.26
C ALA A 88 0.26 -13.84 -8.44
N HIS A 89 1.29 -14.13 -7.61
CA HIS A 89 2.62 -13.56 -7.79
C HIS A 89 3.20 -13.97 -9.15
N GLY A 90 3.16 -15.26 -9.50
CA GLY A 90 3.64 -15.76 -10.79
C GLY A 90 2.95 -15.10 -11.97
N ALA A 91 1.61 -15.04 -11.98
CA ALA A 91 0.83 -14.41 -13.04
C ALA A 91 1.19 -12.92 -13.20
N LEU A 92 1.29 -12.19 -12.10
CA LEU A 92 1.64 -10.76 -12.15
C LEU A 92 3.09 -10.54 -12.58
N THR A 93 4.03 -11.43 -12.24
CA THR A 93 5.42 -11.33 -12.75
C THR A 93 5.54 -11.55 -14.25
N LEU A 94 4.56 -12.21 -14.90
CA LEU A 94 4.53 -12.35 -16.34
C LEU A 94 4.02 -11.09 -17.05
N LEU A 95 3.37 -10.16 -16.35
CA LEU A 95 2.80 -8.96 -16.95
C LEU A 95 3.89 -8.08 -17.59
N PRO A 96 5.00 -7.71 -16.91
CA PRO A 96 6.07 -6.95 -17.55
C PRO A 96 6.67 -7.66 -18.79
N LEU A 97 6.83 -8.98 -18.74
CA LEU A 97 7.33 -9.77 -19.87
C LEU A 97 6.38 -9.71 -21.07
N GLY A 98 5.08 -9.88 -20.83
CA GLY A 98 4.04 -9.73 -21.85
C GLY A 98 4.01 -8.33 -22.45
N THR A 99 4.18 -7.29 -21.62
CA THR A 99 4.24 -5.89 -22.06
C THR A 99 5.47 -5.62 -22.92
N ALA A 100 6.65 -6.11 -22.52
CA ALA A 100 7.88 -5.97 -23.31
C ALA A 100 7.77 -6.69 -24.66
N TRP A 101 7.17 -7.88 -24.69
CA TRP A 101 6.87 -8.57 -25.94
C TRP A 101 5.87 -7.80 -26.80
N ALA A 102 4.78 -7.28 -26.23
CA ALA A 102 3.80 -6.48 -26.97
C ALA A 102 4.44 -5.21 -27.56
N ALA A 103 5.38 -4.59 -26.86
CA ALA A 103 6.10 -3.41 -27.32
C ALA A 103 6.90 -3.69 -28.62
N THR A 104 7.49 -4.89 -28.76
CA THR A 104 8.15 -5.30 -30.03
C THR A 104 7.17 -5.34 -31.22
N ARG A 105 5.92 -5.74 -30.96
CA ARG A 105 4.87 -5.82 -32.00
C ARG A 105 4.36 -4.46 -32.38
N VAL A 106 4.12 -3.60 -31.38
CA VAL A 106 3.64 -2.24 -31.57
C VAL A 106 4.63 -1.40 -32.36
N GLY A 107 5.93 -1.49 -32.04
CA GLY A 107 6.97 -0.75 -32.75
C GLY A 107 7.41 -1.37 -34.07
N GLY A 108 6.89 -2.55 -34.45
CA GLY A 108 7.28 -3.25 -35.67
C GLY A 108 8.73 -3.74 -35.70
N ASP A 109 9.44 -3.76 -34.56
CA ASP A 109 10.84 -4.18 -34.46
C ASP A 109 10.95 -5.44 -33.59
N PRO A 110 11.41 -6.58 -34.13
CA PRO A 110 11.47 -7.85 -33.40
C PRO A 110 12.64 -7.95 -32.40
N ARG A 111 13.50 -6.93 -32.27
CA ARG A 111 14.66 -6.93 -31.37
C ARG A 111 14.23 -6.85 -29.90
N LEU A 112 13.83 -7.99 -29.35
CA LEU A 112 13.41 -8.13 -27.95
C LEU A 112 14.50 -7.71 -26.97
N GLY A 113 15.78 -7.97 -27.26
CA GLY A 113 16.90 -7.57 -26.39
C GLY A 113 17.03 -6.06 -26.25
N ALA A 114 16.88 -5.31 -27.35
CA ALA A 114 16.88 -3.84 -27.33
C ALA A 114 15.68 -3.29 -26.56
N THR A 115 14.50 -3.88 -26.79
CA THR A 115 13.26 -3.50 -26.11
C THR A 115 13.32 -3.80 -24.61
N ALA A 116 13.93 -4.92 -24.22
CA ALA A 116 14.15 -5.27 -22.82
C ALA A 116 15.15 -4.32 -22.15
N ALA A 117 16.22 -3.92 -22.85
CA ALA A 117 17.17 -2.93 -22.35
C ALA A 117 16.51 -1.56 -22.16
N GLU A 118 15.64 -1.17 -23.08
CA GLU A 118 14.81 0.04 -22.98
C GLU A 118 13.90 0.02 -21.73
N ALA A 119 13.20 -1.09 -21.51
CA ALA A 119 12.35 -1.27 -20.34
C ALA A 119 13.16 -1.31 -19.03
N ALA A 120 14.34 -1.93 -19.07
CA ALA A 120 15.25 -1.97 -17.93
C ALA A 120 15.77 -0.57 -17.57
N ALA A 121 16.11 0.26 -18.55
CA ALA A 121 16.52 1.65 -18.32
C ALA A 121 15.40 2.45 -17.63
N GLY A 122 14.17 2.34 -18.13
CA GLY A 122 13.00 2.98 -17.49
C GLY A 122 12.75 2.45 -16.08
N THR A 123 12.86 1.14 -15.87
CA THR A 123 12.73 0.49 -14.55
C THR A 123 13.76 1.00 -13.55
N LEU A 124 15.03 1.11 -13.98
CA LEU A 124 16.12 1.59 -13.13
C LEU A 124 15.89 3.03 -12.70
N LEU A 125 15.55 3.93 -13.64
CA LEU A 125 15.27 5.33 -13.30
C LEU A 125 14.00 5.48 -12.45
N ALA A 126 12.98 4.65 -12.70
CA ALA A 126 11.79 4.57 -11.85
C ALA A 126 12.15 4.15 -10.42
N SER A 127 13.10 3.23 -10.23
CA SER A 127 13.47 2.75 -8.89
C SER A 127 14.16 3.82 -8.02
N VAL A 128 14.89 4.76 -8.64
CA VAL A 128 15.60 5.84 -7.94
C VAL A 128 14.61 6.82 -7.31
N THR A 129 13.61 7.23 -8.08
CA THR A 129 12.62 8.23 -7.67
C THR A 129 11.41 7.60 -6.98
N GLY A 130 11.03 6.40 -7.43
CA GLY A 130 9.86 5.67 -6.98
C GLY A 130 10.00 4.97 -5.64
N ARG A 131 11.17 5.01 -4.97
CA ARG A 131 11.31 4.42 -3.62
C ARG A 131 10.26 4.93 -2.63
N PHE A 132 9.84 6.18 -2.81
CA PHE A 132 8.88 6.85 -1.95
C PHE A 132 7.42 6.56 -2.31
N LEU A 133 7.15 5.84 -3.42
CA LEU A 133 5.81 5.34 -3.74
C LEU A 133 5.35 4.25 -2.76
N PHE A 134 6.28 3.68 -2.00
CA PHE A 134 6.04 2.57 -1.07
C PHE A 134 6.35 2.97 0.38
N VAL A 135 6.25 4.26 0.71
CA VAL A 135 6.33 4.72 2.10
C VAL A 135 5.22 4.04 2.91
N HIS A 136 5.59 3.56 4.09
CA HIS A 136 4.66 2.97 5.05
C HIS A 136 4.39 4.00 6.13
N PRO A 137 3.14 4.11 6.62
CA PRO A 137 2.84 5.02 7.72
C PRO A 137 3.68 4.64 8.95
N SER A 138 4.39 5.60 9.52
CA SER A 138 5.23 5.39 10.71
C SER A 138 4.40 5.13 11.98
N TYR A 139 3.11 5.48 11.98
CA TYR A 139 2.22 5.29 13.11
C TYR A 139 1.46 3.95 13.06
N PRO A 140 1.38 3.22 14.19
CA PRO A 140 0.70 1.92 14.25
C PRO A 140 -0.81 2.01 13.98
N GLN A 141 -1.42 3.19 14.12
CA GLN A 141 -2.82 3.43 13.76
C GLN A 141 -3.05 3.64 12.25
N GLY A 142 -1.99 3.58 11.42
CA GLY A 142 -2.08 3.74 9.98
C GLY A 142 -2.27 5.18 9.49
N ARG A 143 -2.17 6.17 10.37
CA ARG A 143 -2.23 7.59 10.00
C ARG A 143 -0.91 8.02 9.36
N TRP A 144 -0.99 8.56 8.15
CA TRP A 144 0.16 9.11 7.44
C TRP A 144 0.53 10.49 7.99
N LEU A 145 1.83 10.76 8.07
CA LEU A 145 2.35 12.10 8.34
C LEU A 145 2.30 12.96 7.08
N ASP A 146 2.19 14.29 7.24
CA ASP A 146 2.19 15.22 6.10
C ASP A 146 3.45 15.09 5.23
N LEU A 147 4.60 14.80 5.87
CA LEU A 147 5.85 14.52 5.15
C LEU A 147 5.80 13.21 4.35
N GLU A 148 5.10 12.18 4.85
CA GLU A 148 4.93 10.91 4.14
C GLU A 148 4.00 11.08 2.94
N VAL A 149 2.90 11.82 3.13
CA VAL A 149 1.98 12.20 2.04
C VAL A 149 2.74 13.03 1.00
N GLY A 150 3.49 14.04 1.44
CA GLY A 150 4.31 14.88 0.55
C GLY A 150 5.36 14.08 -0.23
N ALA A 151 6.05 13.16 0.43
CA ALA A 151 7.05 12.29 -0.22
C ALA A 151 6.40 11.35 -1.25
N PHE A 152 5.28 10.74 -0.91
CA PHE A 152 4.52 9.90 -1.84
C PHE A 152 4.01 10.73 -3.03
N SER A 153 3.40 11.88 -2.79
CA SER A 153 2.88 12.76 -3.84
C SER A 153 3.98 13.27 -4.77
N ALA A 154 5.13 13.68 -4.21
CA ALA A 154 6.28 14.06 -5.01
C ALA A 154 6.76 12.91 -5.90
N ALA A 155 6.89 11.70 -5.33
CA ALA A 155 7.30 10.53 -6.08
C ALA A 155 6.28 10.12 -7.15
N PHE A 156 4.99 10.23 -6.86
CA PHE A 156 3.91 9.95 -7.80
C PHE A 156 3.99 10.84 -9.04
N VAL A 157 4.37 12.10 -8.88
CA VAL A 157 4.53 13.06 -9.98
C VAL A 157 5.86 12.90 -10.71
N VAL A 158 6.95 12.65 -9.99
CA VAL A 158 8.32 12.68 -10.54
C VAL A 158 8.74 11.33 -11.15
N THR A 159 8.23 10.22 -10.64
CA THR A 159 8.65 8.89 -11.10
C THR A 159 8.32 8.61 -12.58
N PRO A 160 7.13 8.95 -13.13
CA PRO A 160 6.84 8.69 -14.53
C PRO A 160 7.76 9.44 -15.50
N PRO A 161 8.02 10.75 -15.34
CA PRO A 161 8.99 11.48 -16.17
C PRO A 161 10.40 10.89 -16.16
N PHE A 162 10.90 10.44 -15.00
CA PHE A 162 12.22 9.82 -14.91
C PHE A 162 12.27 8.46 -15.60
N ALA A 163 11.24 7.63 -15.41
CA ALA A 163 11.14 6.36 -16.12
C ALA A 163 11.08 6.57 -17.63
N ALA A 164 10.26 7.53 -18.08
CA ALA A 164 10.14 7.91 -19.48
C ALA A 164 11.47 8.40 -20.06
N LEU A 165 12.25 9.20 -19.31
CA LEU A 165 13.58 9.64 -19.75
C LEU A 165 14.53 8.46 -19.96
N GLY A 166 14.50 7.47 -19.06
CA GLY A 166 15.35 6.28 -19.17
C GLY A 166 14.99 5.42 -20.38
N THR A 167 13.70 5.16 -20.54
CA THR A 167 13.15 4.43 -21.68
C THR A 167 13.41 5.15 -23.00
N TRP A 168 12.99 6.41 -23.11
CA TRP A 168 13.19 7.22 -24.32
C TRP A 168 14.66 7.34 -24.68
N GLY A 169 15.52 7.69 -23.71
CA GLY A 169 16.95 7.85 -23.94
C GLY A 169 17.61 6.56 -24.45
N MET A 170 17.28 5.41 -23.85
CA MET A 170 17.77 4.12 -24.33
C MET A 170 17.15 3.72 -25.67
N GLY A 171 15.88 4.05 -25.90
CA GLY A 171 15.16 3.78 -27.14
C GLY A 171 15.73 4.55 -28.33
N GLU A 172 16.10 5.81 -28.15
CA GLU A 172 16.76 6.62 -29.18
C GLU A 172 18.13 6.03 -29.56
N VAL A 173 18.90 5.53 -28.57
CA VAL A 173 20.19 4.87 -28.78
C VAL A 173 20.03 3.54 -29.52
N ALA A 174 19.01 2.75 -29.17
CA ALA A 174 18.86 1.38 -29.68
C ALA A 174 18.14 1.31 -31.04
N PHE A 175 17.18 2.20 -31.29
CA PHE A 175 16.30 2.13 -32.47
C PHE A 175 16.56 3.25 -33.48
N GLY A 176 17.37 4.25 -33.14
CA GLY A 176 17.82 5.28 -34.06
C GLY A 176 16.75 6.31 -34.39
N GLY A 177 16.69 7.38 -33.58
CA GLY A 177 16.10 8.67 -33.96
C GLY A 177 14.62 8.62 -34.31
N SER A 178 13.73 8.68 -33.31
CA SER A 178 12.31 8.87 -33.61
C SER A 178 12.09 10.14 -34.44
N GLU A 179 11.19 10.08 -35.44
CA GLU A 179 10.89 11.23 -36.32
C GLU A 179 10.40 12.43 -35.52
N GLN A 180 9.64 12.17 -34.45
CA GLN A 180 9.14 13.18 -33.51
C GLN A 180 9.53 12.80 -32.07
N ARG A 181 10.74 13.21 -31.67
CA ARG A 181 11.30 12.92 -30.33
C ARG A 181 10.42 13.36 -29.18
N GLY A 182 9.73 14.49 -29.34
CA GLY A 182 8.77 14.99 -28.34
C GLY A 182 7.63 14.01 -28.11
N ASP A 183 7.01 13.54 -29.19
CA ASP A 183 5.89 12.59 -29.14
C ASP A 183 6.34 11.23 -28.63
N ALA A 184 7.55 10.80 -29.00
CA ALA A 184 8.14 9.57 -28.48
C ALA A 184 8.35 9.62 -26.96
N TYR A 185 8.84 10.75 -26.44
CA TYR A 185 8.95 10.99 -25.00
C TYR A 185 7.59 11.07 -24.32
N LEU A 186 6.61 11.77 -24.90
CA LEU A 186 5.25 11.87 -24.35
C LEU A 186 4.53 10.53 -24.33
N GLY A 187 4.72 9.70 -25.35
CA GLY A 187 4.25 8.31 -25.35
C GLY A 187 4.89 7.51 -24.23
N ALA A 188 6.22 7.62 -24.06
CA ALA A 188 6.92 6.99 -22.95
C ALA A 188 6.40 7.47 -21.58
N LEU A 189 6.12 8.77 -21.43
CA LEU A 189 5.56 9.36 -20.22
C LEU A 189 4.16 8.84 -19.91
N GLY A 190 3.26 8.84 -20.90
CA GLY A 190 1.91 8.30 -20.76
C GLY A 190 1.93 6.81 -20.41
N GLY A 191 2.81 6.06 -21.07
CA GLY A 191 3.05 4.65 -20.78
C GLY A 191 3.58 4.40 -19.38
N ALA A 192 4.55 5.20 -18.92
CA ALA A 192 5.11 5.13 -17.58
C ALA A 192 4.06 5.41 -16.50
N ALA A 193 3.21 6.42 -16.71
CA ALA A 193 2.13 6.77 -15.79
C ALA A 193 1.09 5.65 -15.71
N ALA A 194 0.67 5.08 -16.83
CA ALA A 194 -0.23 3.92 -16.84
C ALA A 194 0.40 2.70 -16.15
N GLY A 195 1.66 2.40 -16.47
CA GLY A 195 2.43 1.33 -15.86
C GLY A 195 2.59 1.49 -14.34
N MET A 196 2.70 2.73 -13.86
CA MET A 196 2.73 3.05 -12.43
C MET A 196 1.43 2.71 -11.72
N LEU A 197 0.29 3.12 -12.29
CA LEU A 197 -1.01 2.81 -11.71
C LEU A 197 -1.22 1.30 -11.62
N VAL A 198 -0.87 0.56 -12.68
CA VAL A 198 -0.90 -0.91 -12.70
C VAL A 198 0.05 -1.50 -11.66
N GLY A 199 1.28 -0.98 -11.56
CA GLY A 199 2.29 -1.43 -10.60
C GLY A 199 1.85 -1.22 -9.15
N LEU A 200 1.28 -0.06 -8.83
CA LEU A 200 0.73 0.25 -7.50
C LEU A 200 -0.47 -0.63 -7.16
N ALA A 201 -1.38 -0.85 -8.11
CA ALA A 201 -2.51 -1.75 -7.93
C ALA A 201 -2.04 -3.19 -7.70
N ALA A 202 -1.07 -3.68 -8.48
CA ALA A 202 -0.48 -5.00 -8.32
C ALA A 202 0.23 -5.14 -6.97
N HIS A 203 1.01 -4.14 -6.57
CA HIS A 203 1.67 -4.09 -5.26
C HIS A 203 0.65 -4.20 -4.12
N ALA A 204 -0.40 -3.37 -4.16
CA ALA A 204 -1.45 -3.38 -3.14
C ALA A 204 -2.22 -4.72 -3.10
N ALA A 205 -2.54 -5.29 -4.26
CA ALA A 205 -3.22 -6.59 -4.36
C ALA A 205 -2.35 -7.72 -3.78
N LEU A 206 -1.07 -7.78 -4.16
CA LEU A 206 -0.15 -8.81 -3.67
C LEU A 206 0.11 -8.67 -2.17
N ARG A 207 0.20 -7.45 -1.66
CA ARG A 207 0.34 -7.20 -0.22
C ARG A 207 -0.89 -7.66 0.56
N ARG A 208 -2.10 -7.48 0.02
CA ARG A 208 -3.33 -8.03 0.63
C ARG A 208 -3.34 -9.57 0.64
N LEU A 209 -2.72 -10.22 -0.35
CA LEU A 209 -2.69 -11.68 -0.47
C LEU A 209 -1.56 -12.36 0.32
N ALA A 210 -0.44 -11.68 0.57
CA ALA A 210 0.77 -12.23 1.19
C ALA A 210 1.14 -11.59 2.53
N GLY A 211 0.34 -10.63 3.01
CA GLY A 211 0.64 -9.87 4.21
C GLY A 211 1.81 -8.89 4.04
N THR A 212 2.27 -8.36 5.17
CA THR A 212 3.30 -7.31 5.27
C THR A 212 4.74 -7.82 5.28
N SER A 213 4.97 -9.10 4.94
CA SER A 213 6.30 -9.71 4.96
C SER A 213 7.34 -8.93 4.14
N GLU A 214 8.47 -8.63 4.78
CA GLU A 214 9.60 -7.89 4.16
C GLU A 214 10.22 -8.66 2.99
N ARG A 215 10.28 -10.00 3.09
CA ARG A 215 10.83 -10.88 2.05
C ARG A 215 10.13 -10.68 0.70
N TRP A 216 8.82 -10.46 0.70
CA TRP A 216 8.04 -10.26 -0.51
C TRP A 216 7.91 -8.78 -0.90
N GLU A 217 8.29 -7.87 -0.01
CA GLU A 217 8.23 -6.44 -0.27
C GLU A 217 9.16 -6.03 -1.40
N PHE A 218 10.39 -6.54 -1.40
CA PHE A 218 11.35 -6.32 -2.49
C PHE A 218 10.77 -6.78 -3.84
N VAL A 219 10.20 -7.99 -3.89
CA VAL A 219 9.62 -8.56 -5.12
C VAL A 219 8.44 -7.72 -5.61
N ARG A 220 7.54 -7.30 -4.72
CA ARG A 220 6.38 -6.47 -5.08
C ARG A 220 6.81 -5.09 -5.59
N ARG A 221 7.80 -4.46 -4.97
CA ARG A 221 8.36 -3.17 -5.42
C ARG A 221 9.04 -3.31 -6.78
N TYR A 222 9.87 -4.33 -6.95
CA TYR A 222 10.52 -4.62 -8.22
C TYR A 222 9.50 -4.85 -9.35
N LEU A 223 8.44 -5.60 -9.07
CA LEU A 223 7.33 -5.78 -10.01
C LEU A 223 6.67 -4.45 -10.38
N ALA A 224 6.41 -3.58 -9.41
CA ALA A 224 5.82 -2.28 -9.69
C ALA A 224 6.73 -1.41 -10.55
N TYR A 225 8.05 -1.37 -10.28
CA TYR A 225 9.01 -0.65 -11.12
C TYR A 225 9.10 -1.21 -12.53
N THR A 226 9.06 -2.53 -12.68
CA THR A 226 9.09 -3.16 -14.01
C THR A 226 7.81 -2.87 -14.79
N CYS A 227 6.65 -2.76 -14.14
CA CYS A 227 5.42 -2.29 -14.80
C CYS A 227 5.56 -0.84 -15.30
N ILE A 228 6.21 0.03 -14.52
CA ILE A 228 6.48 1.42 -14.94
C ILE A 228 7.39 1.42 -16.18
N GLY A 229 8.52 0.70 -16.14
CA GLY A 229 9.48 0.65 -17.23
C GLY A 229 8.93 0.02 -18.51
N THR A 230 8.22 -1.11 -18.41
CA THR A 230 7.62 -1.75 -19.60
C THR A 230 6.42 -1.00 -20.14
N GLY A 231 5.65 -0.33 -19.27
CA GLY A 231 4.60 0.61 -19.67
C GLY A 231 5.18 1.77 -20.48
N ALA A 232 6.28 2.36 -19.99
CA ALA A 232 7.00 3.40 -20.70
C ALA A 232 7.47 2.92 -22.08
N THR A 233 8.07 1.73 -22.15
CA THR A 233 8.54 1.15 -23.42
C THR A 233 7.42 0.91 -24.40
N LEU A 234 6.29 0.37 -23.96
CA LEU A 234 5.11 0.20 -24.82
C LEU A 234 4.64 1.55 -25.37
N GLY A 235 4.62 2.58 -24.51
CA GLY A 235 4.28 3.95 -24.88
C GLY A 235 5.23 4.54 -25.92
N TYR A 236 6.55 4.45 -25.69
CA TYR A 236 7.59 4.89 -26.63
C TYR A 236 7.43 4.21 -28.00
N GLN A 237 7.32 2.88 -28.00
CA GLN A 237 7.17 2.08 -29.22
C GLN A 237 5.87 2.42 -29.98
N TRP A 238 4.82 2.81 -29.27
CA TRP A 238 3.54 3.23 -29.86
C TRP A 238 3.63 4.58 -30.55
N SER A 239 4.42 5.51 -30.01
CA SER A 239 4.52 6.90 -30.49
C SER A 239 5.67 7.16 -31.46
N ARG A 240 6.70 6.31 -31.49
CA ARG A 240 7.93 6.59 -32.25
C ARG A 240 7.79 6.49 -33.78
N THR A 241 6.73 5.86 -34.28
CA THR A 241 6.46 5.68 -35.71
C THR A 241 5.04 6.12 -36.04
N PRO A 242 4.83 6.99 -37.03
CA PRO A 242 3.49 7.37 -37.47
C PRO A 242 2.73 6.16 -37.99
N ARG A 243 1.45 6.03 -37.62
CA ARG A 243 0.56 5.08 -38.26
C ARG A 243 0.08 5.69 -39.58
N GLN A 244 0.37 5.03 -40.69
CA GLN A 244 -0.26 5.31 -41.98
C GLN A 244 -1.71 4.84 -41.98
#